data_AF-A0A3M6X767-F1
#
_entry.id   AF-A0A3M6X767-F1
#
_cell.length_a   1.000
_cell.length_b   1.000
_cell.length_c   1.000
_cell.angle_alpha   90.00
_cell.angle_beta   90.00
_cell.angle_gamma   90.00
#
_symmetry.space_group_name_H-M   'P 1'
#
loop_
_entity.id
_entity.type
_entity.pdbx_description
1 polymer ?
#
loop_
_entity_poly.entity_id
_entity_poly.type
_entity_poly.pdbx_seq_one_letter_code
_entity_poly.pdbx_strand_id
1 'polypeptide(L)'
;CVEYLVKNIKLDPHFNEYYQWALKNQIPTVIVSSGMQPIIRAVLKNLVGDDADKLTIVCNEPEARPGKKFEEEGGWQIKYHDDSGFGHDKSLTLRPYANLPADKRPTLFYAGDGVSDLSAARETDLLFAKKGRDLIKYCAREEVPFTVFEDWSSILATVQDIVAGKKSVQQAADEGYKAYKEGGAGLNGAAK
;
A
#
# COMPACT_ATOMS: atom_id res chain seq x y z
N CYS A 1 -13.83 6.86 -19.52
CA CYS A 1 -13.54 6.60 -18.10
C CYS A 1 -12.05 6.81 -17.78
N VAL A 2 -11.13 6.05 -18.39
CA VAL A 2 -9.68 6.12 -18.09
C VAL A 2 -9.11 7.53 -18.22
N GLU A 3 -9.34 8.24 -19.33
CA GLU A 3 -8.83 9.61 -19.52
C GLU A 3 -9.29 10.59 -18.43
N TYR A 4 -10.54 10.46 -17.97
CA TYR A 4 -11.05 11.28 -16.89
C TYR A 4 -10.30 11.01 -15.59
N LEU A 5 -10.05 9.74 -15.27
CA LEU A 5 -9.29 9.36 -14.07
C LEU A 5 -7.84 9.85 -14.15
N VAL A 6 -7.18 9.69 -15.30
CA VAL A 6 -5.81 10.17 -15.53
C VAL A 6 -5.69 11.68 -15.32
N LYS A 7 -6.68 12.47 -15.76
CA LYS A 7 -6.68 13.93 -15.60
C LYS A 7 -6.93 14.41 -14.16
N ASN A 8 -7.61 13.61 -13.34
CA ASN A 8 -8.13 14.06 -12.04
C ASN A 8 -7.46 13.38 -10.83
N ILE A 9 -6.85 12.20 -11.00
CA ILE A 9 -6.14 11.52 -9.93
C ILE A 9 -4.78 12.16 -9.73
N LYS A 10 -4.44 12.41 -8.47
CA LYS A 10 -3.12 12.85 -8.03
C LYS A 10 -2.50 11.77 -7.16
N LEU A 11 -1.18 11.65 -7.22
CA LEU A 11 -0.45 10.89 -6.23
C LEU A 11 -0.47 11.62 -4.89
N ASP A 12 -0.35 10.83 -3.84
CA ASP A 12 -0.05 11.34 -2.53
C ASP A 12 1.30 12.10 -2.57
N PRO A 13 1.43 13.26 -1.91
CA PRO A 13 2.63 14.09 -2.00
C PRO A 13 3.91 13.29 -1.71
N HIS A 14 4.99 13.65 -2.42
CA HIS A 14 6.33 13.05 -2.30
C HIS A 14 6.47 11.58 -2.73
N PHE A 15 5.43 10.92 -3.28
CA PHE A 15 5.56 9.53 -3.76
C PHE A 15 6.67 9.36 -4.78
N ASN A 16 6.75 10.26 -5.78
CA ASN A 16 7.78 10.18 -6.80
C ASN A 16 9.19 10.33 -6.23
N GLU A 17 9.38 11.19 -5.23
CA GLU A 17 10.67 11.35 -4.57
C GLU A 17 11.08 10.07 -3.85
N TYR A 18 10.15 9.45 -3.11
CA TYR A 18 10.35 8.14 -2.51
C TYR A 18 10.70 7.08 -3.57
N TYR A 19 9.91 7.00 -4.64
CA TYR A 19 10.07 5.95 -5.66
C TYR A 19 11.41 6.08 -6.40
N GLN A 20 11.82 7.29 -6.75
CA GLN A 20 13.12 7.55 -7.36
C GLN A 20 14.28 7.20 -6.43
N TRP A 21 14.15 7.52 -5.13
CA TRP A 21 15.13 7.10 -4.14
C TRP A 21 15.18 5.57 -4.00
N ALA A 22 14.03 4.90 -3.94
CA ALA A 22 13.95 3.43 -3.84
C ALA A 22 14.61 2.74 -5.04
N LEU A 23 14.34 3.22 -6.27
CA LEU A 23 14.98 2.71 -7.49
C LEU A 23 16.51 2.82 -7.44
N LYS A 24 17.04 3.98 -7.02
CA LYS A 24 18.49 4.21 -6.91
C LYS A 24 19.15 3.31 -5.87
N ASN A 25 18.43 2.92 -4.83
CA ASN A 25 18.90 2.05 -3.75
C ASN A 25 18.52 0.58 -3.96
N GLN A 26 18.01 0.22 -5.14
CA GLN A 26 17.60 -1.15 -5.48
C GLN A 26 16.56 -1.74 -4.53
N ILE A 27 15.67 -0.89 -3.99
CA ILE A 27 14.57 -1.29 -3.12
C ILE A 27 13.33 -1.50 -3.99
N PRO A 28 12.81 -2.75 -4.12
CA PRO A 28 11.61 -3.01 -4.92
C PRO A 28 10.40 -2.28 -4.35
N THR A 29 9.69 -1.54 -5.20
CA THR A 29 8.38 -0.95 -4.87
C THR A 29 7.29 -1.75 -5.57
N VAL A 30 6.32 -2.24 -4.80
CA VAL A 30 5.19 -3.04 -5.29
C VAL A 30 3.88 -2.33 -4.95
N ILE A 31 2.99 -2.19 -5.94
CA ILE A 31 1.65 -1.68 -5.74
C ILE A 31 0.69 -2.86 -5.59
N VAL A 32 0.05 -2.97 -4.42
CA VAL A 32 -0.97 -4.01 -4.13
C VAL A 32 -2.32 -3.33 -3.99
N SER A 33 -3.19 -3.48 -4.99
CA SER A 33 -4.43 -2.70 -5.09
C SER A 33 -5.65 -3.54 -5.50
N SER A 34 -6.80 -3.34 -4.86
CA SER A 34 -8.08 -3.93 -5.31
C SER A 34 -8.68 -3.23 -6.54
N GLY A 35 -7.99 -2.22 -7.10
CA GLY A 35 -8.35 -1.60 -8.37
C GLY A 35 -8.07 -2.50 -9.58
N MET A 36 -8.30 -1.97 -10.78
CA MET A 36 -8.13 -2.69 -12.04
C MET A 36 -6.88 -2.25 -12.79
N GLN A 37 -6.13 -3.21 -13.33
CA GLN A 37 -4.83 -2.97 -13.95
C GLN A 37 -4.82 -1.89 -15.04
N PRO A 38 -5.77 -1.83 -16.00
CA PRO A 38 -5.72 -0.82 -17.05
C PRO A 38 -5.80 0.62 -16.53
N ILE A 39 -6.54 0.84 -15.44
CA ILE A 39 -6.68 2.15 -14.80
C ILE A 39 -5.40 2.49 -14.04
N ILE A 40 -4.91 1.56 -13.21
CA ILE A 40 -3.73 1.77 -12.38
C ILE A 40 -2.51 2.07 -13.27
N ARG A 41 -2.29 1.29 -14.34
CA ARG A 41 -1.18 1.51 -15.28
C ARG A 41 -1.29 2.86 -15.99
N ALA A 42 -2.47 3.24 -16.46
CA ALA A 42 -2.65 4.52 -17.15
C ALA A 42 -2.37 5.72 -16.22
N VAL A 43 -2.85 5.67 -14.98
CA VAL A 43 -2.62 6.70 -13.97
C VAL A 43 -1.13 6.78 -13.60
N LEU A 44 -0.49 5.64 -13.33
CA LEU A 44 0.93 5.62 -12.96
C LEU A 44 1.82 6.10 -14.12
N LYS A 45 1.57 5.66 -15.36
CA LYS A 45 2.36 6.12 -16.52
C LYS A 45 2.30 7.65 -16.68
N ASN A 46 1.14 8.26 -16.41
CA ASN A 46 0.99 9.72 -16.45
C ASN A 46 1.71 10.43 -15.29
N LEU A 47 1.71 9.84 -14.09
CA LEU A 47 2.17 10.51 -12.87
C LEU A 47 3.63 10.21 -12.50
N VAL A 48 4.19 9.08 -12.94
CA VAL A 48 5.57 8.66 -12.63
C VAL A 48 6.44 8.46 -13.89
N GLY A 49 5.88 8.68 -15.09
CA GLY A 49 6.60 8.60 -16.35
C GLY A 49 7.06 7.18 -16.69
N ASP A 50 8.22 7.07 -17.34
CA ASP A 50 8.75 5.79 -17.85
C ASP A 50 9.14 4.79 -16.76
N ASP A 51 9.36 5.26 -15.53
CA ASP A 51 9.61 4.38 -14.40
C ASP A 51 8.35 3.61 -13.95
N ALA A 52 7.16 3.94 -14.49
CA ALA A 52 5.93 3.18 -14.24
C ALA A 52 6.07 1.71 -14.65
N ASP A 53 6.83 1.44 -15.71
CA ASP A 53 7.01 0.09 -16.25
C ASP A 53 7.91 -0.78 -15.35
N LYS A 54 8.63 -0.16 -14.40
CA LYS A 54 9.46 -0.84 -13.39
C LYS A 54 8.67 -1.20 -12.13
N LEU A 55 7.45 -0.67 -11.94
CA LEU A 55 6.60 -1.02 -10.81
C LEU A 55 5.99 -2.40 -11.01
N THR A 56 6.14 -3.25 -10.00
CA THR A 56 5.32 -4.46 -9.91
C THR A 56 3.94 -4.05 -9.41
N ILE A 57 2.88 -4.44 -10.14
CA ILE A 57 1.50 -4.13 -9.78
C ILE A 57 0.76 -5.45 -9.62
N VAL A 58 0.24 -5.69 -8.43
CA VAL A 58 -0.63 -6.81 -8.09
C VAL A 58 -2.02 -6.26 -7.86
N CYS A 59 -2.96 -6.62 -8.74
CA CYS A 59 -4.31 -6.06 -8.71
C CYS A 59 -5.32 -6.96 -9.45
N ASN A 60 -6.58 -6.50 -9.47
CA ASN A 60 -7.63 -7.15 -10.23
C ASN A 60 -7.53 -6.82 -11.73
N GLU A 61 -8.19 -7.62 -12.55
CA GLU A 61 -8.33 -7.39 -13.99
C GLU A 61 -9.81 -7.22 -14.36
N PRO A 62 -10.15 -6.45 -15.40
CA PRO A 62 -11.48 -6.50 -15.98
C PRO A 62 -11.54 -7.61 -17.03
N GLU A 63 -12.67 -8.31 -17.12
CA GLU A 63 -12.91 -9.31 -18.17
C GLU A 63 -14.32 -9.18 -18.74
N ALA A 64 -14.51 -9.69 -19.96
CA ALA A 64 -15.84 -9.76 -20.56
C ALA A 64 -16.70 -10.77 -19.80
N ARG A 65 -17.96 -10.42 -19.56
CA ARG A 65 -18.94 -11.37 -19.03
C ARG A 65 -19.18 -12.48 -20.05
N PRO A 66 -19.41 -13.72 -19.60
CA PRO A 66 -19.77 -14.81 -20.50
C PRO A 66 -20.92 -14.44 -21.43
N GLY A 67 -20.71 -14.58 -22.74
CA GLY A 67 -21.71 -14.29 -23.77
C GLY A 67 -21.90 -12.81 -24.10
N LYS A 68 -21.09 -11.89 -23.56
CA LYS A 68 -21.10 -10.47 -23.89
C LYS A 68 -19.78 -10.00 -24.47
N LYS A 69 -19.81 -8.90 -25.23
CA LYS A 69 -18.58 -8.17 -25.57
C LYS A 69 -18.20 -7.23 -24.43
N PHE A 70 -16.91 -6.98 -24.28
CA PHE A 70 -16.40 -6.14 -23.20
C PHE A 70 -16.96 -4.71 -23.25
N GLU A 71 -17.15 -4.18 -24.46
CA GLU A 71 -17.60 -2.81 -24.73
C GLU A 71 -19.11 -2.62 -24.60
N GLU A 72 -19.88 -3.70 -24.47
CA GLU A 72 -21.33 -3.62 -24.27
C GLU A 72 -21.66 -3.03 -22.89
N GLU A 73 -22.81 -2.38 -22.78
CA GLU A 73 -23.29 -1.89 -21.49
C GLU A 73 -23.50 -3.06 -20.52
N GLY A 74 -22.83 -2.99 -19.35
CA GLY A 74 -22.77 -4.12 -18.43
C GLY A 74 -22.13 -5.38 -19.04
N GLY A 75 -21.22 -5.20 -20.00
CA GLY A 75 -20.49 -6.24 -20.74
C GLY A 75 -19.28 -6.80 -20.00
N TRP A 76 -18.82 -6.13 -18.95
CA TRP A 76 -17.64 -6.52 -18.19
C TRP A 76 -17.94 -6.88 -16.73
N GLN A 77 -17.02 -7.63 -16.13
CA GLN A 77 -16.97 -7.96 -14.71
C GLN A 77 -15.53 -7.89 -14.20
N ILE A 78 -15.36 -7.87 -12.88
CA ILE A 78 -14.04 -7.95 -12.26
C ILE A 78 -13.61 -9.41 -12.27
N LYS A 79 -12.48 -9.70 -12.91
CA LYS A 79 -11.69 -10.88 -12.66
C LYS A 79 -10.86 -10.63 -11.40
N TYR A 80 -11.35 -11.17 -10.29
CA TYR A 80 -10.71 -11.05 -8.99
C TYR A 80 -9.31 -11.70 -9.00
N HIS A 81 -8.40 -11.13 -8.23
CA HIS A 81 -7.02 -11.60 -8.12
C HIS A 81 -6.94 -12.95 -7.40
N ASP A 82 -7.84 -13.17 -6.44
CA ASP A 82 -7.95 -14.39 -5.66
C ASP A 82 -9.42 -14.68 -5.29
N ASP A 83 -9.65 -15.88 -4.77
CA ASP A 83 -10.99 -16.38 -4.38
C ASP A 83 -11.40 -15.93 -2.96
N SER A 84 -10.68 -14.98 -2.35
CA SER A 84 -11.04 -14.47 -1.02
C SER A 84 -12.36 -13.69 -1.07
N GLY A 85 -13.00 -13.52 0.09
CA GLY A 85 -14.20 -12.67 0.21
C GLY A 85 -13.95 -11.19 -0.13
N PHE A 86 -12.69 -10.75 -0.24
CA PHE A 86 -12.30 -9.41 -0.67
C PHE A 86 -12.08 -9.31 -2.19
N GLY A 87 -11.97 -10.46 -2.88
CA GLY A 87 -11.56 -10.57 -4.28
C GLY A 87 -10.11 -10.16 -4.55
N HIS A 88 -9.40 -9.67 -3.52
CA HIS A 88 -7.97 -9.41 -3.50
C HIS A 88 -7.52 -9.30 -2.03
N ASP A 89 -7.16 -10.42 -1.42
CA ASP A 89 -6.55 -10.46 -0.10
C ASP A 89 -5.05 -10.16 -0.22
N LYS A 90 -4.70 -8.93 0.15
CA LYS A 90 -3.33 -8.41 0.06
C LYS A 90 -2.33 -9.25 0.87
N SER A 91 -2.78 -9.94 1.93
CA SER A 91 -1.91 -10.84 2.70
C SER A 91 -1.34 -11.98 1.85
N LEU A 92 -2.10 -12.49 0.87
CA LEU A 92 -1.65 -13.55 -0.02
C LEU A 92 -0.49 -13.12 -0.92
N THR A 93 -0.39 -11.82 -1.22
CA THR A 93 0.74 -11.25 -1.97
C THR A 93 1.99 -11.14 -1.10
N LEU A 94 1.85 -10.82 0.18
CA LEU A 94 2.97 -10.62 1.10
C LEU A 94 3.52 -11.95 1.67
N ARG A 95 2.64 -12.89 1.95
CA ARG A 95 2.94 -14.15 2.66
C ARG A 95 4.09 -14.97 2.05
N PRO A 96 4.26 -15.08 0.71
CA PRO A 96 5.40 -15.77 0.12
C PRO A 96 6.75 -15.16 0.53
N TYR A 97 6.81 -13.84 0.71
CA TYR A 97 8.00 -13.13 1.17
C TYR A 97 8.14 -13.20 2.68
N ALA A 98 7.04 -13.03 3.41
CA ALA A 98 7.01 -13.06 4.86
C ALA A 98 7.46 -14.43 5.43
N ASN A 99 7.20 -15.52 4.70
CA ASN A 99 7.57 -16.89 5.09
C ASN A 99 8.96 -17.33 4.63
N LEU A 100 9.75 -16.44 3.99
CA LEU A 100 11.13 -16.78 3.64
C LEU A 100 11.98 -16.98 4.91
N PRO A 101 13.00 -17.84 4.86
CA PRO A 101 14.00 -17.95 5.92
C PRO A 101 14.61 -16.59 6.28
N ALA A 102 14.92 -16.36 7.56
CA ALA A 102 15.37 -15.05 8.06
C ALA A 102 16.62 -14.49 7.34
N ASP A 103 17.50 -15.35 6.83
CA ASP A 103 18.68 -14.99 6.05
C ASP A 103 18.37 -14.55 4.60
N LYS A 104 17.15 -14.82 4.12
CA LYS A 104 16.68 -14.52 2.75
C LYS A 104 15.47 -13.59 2.71
N ARG A 105 14.79 -13.42 3.83
CA ARG A 105 13.58 -12.60 3.95
C ARG A 105 13.95 -11.13 3.86
N PRO A 106 13.38 -10.37 2.91
CA PRO A 106 13.56 -8.92 2.88
C PRO A 106 12.84 -8.28 4.06
N THR A 107 13.31 -7.11 4.50
CA THR A 107 12.53 -6.24 5.37
C THR A 107 11.32 -5.72 4.59
N LEU A 108 10.11 -5.99 5.10
CA LEU A 108 8.85 -5.61 4.47
C LEU A 108 8.32 -4.31 5.08
N PHE A 109 8.20 -3.29 4.24
CA PHE A 109 7.51 -2.03 4.53
C PHE A 109 6.18 -2.02 3.80
N TYR A 110 5.10 -1.68 4.49
CA TYR A 110 3.78 -1.59 3.89
C TYR A 110 3.13 -0.24 4.20
N ALA A 111 2.61 0.46 3.19
CA ALA A 111 1.87 1.70 3.36
C ALA A 111 0.42 1.52 2.92
N GLY A 112 -0.52 1.79 3.83
CA GLY A 112 -1.95 1.60 3.58
C GLY A 112 -2.81 2.66 4.23
N ASP A 113 -4.07 2.70 3.83
CA ASP A 113 -5.06 3.65 4.34
C ASP A 113 -6.42 3.01 4.62
N GLY A 114 -6.74 1.90 3.95
CA GLY A 114 -8.04 1.25 4.00
C GLY A 114 -8.10 0.05 4.93
N VAL A 115 -9.31 -0.37 5.27
CA VAL A 115 -9.56 -1.59 6.07
C VAL A 115 -9.05 -2.84 5.35
N SER A 116 -9.03 -2.86 4.02
CA SER A 116 -8.49 -3.98 3.24
C SER A 116 -6.98 -4.15 3.37
N ASP A 117 -6.25 -3.16 3.92
CA ASP A 117 -4.82 -3.26 4.22
C ASP A 117 -4.52 -3.96 5.54
N LEU A 118 -5.55 -4.19 6.37
CA LEU A 118 -5.38 -4.82 7.68
C LEU A 118 -4.83 -6.26 7.56
N SER A 119 -5.19 -6.99 6.50
CA SER A 119 -4.63 -8.32 6.27
C SER A 119 -3.13 -8.26 5.92
N ALA A 120 -2.69 -7.24 5.19
CA ALA A 120 -1.29 -7.02 4.90
C ALA A 120 -0.48 -6.55 6.13
N ALA A 121 -1.11 -5.83 7.06
CA ALA A 121 -0.46 -5.32 8.27
C ALA A 121 0.17 -6.42 9.15
N ARG A 122 -0.37 -7.65 9.11
CA ARG A 122 0.15 -8.77 9.89
C ARG A 122 1.28 -9.54 9.21
N GLU A 123 1.51 -9.28 7.93
CA GLU A 123 2.50 -9.98 7.10
C GLU A 123 3.74 -9.10 6.83
N THR A 124 3.83 -7.91 7.43
CA THR A 124 4.88 -6.91 7.19
C THR A 124 5.71 -6.64 8.45
N ASP A 125 6.92 -6.09 8.30
CA ASP A 125 7.78 -5.74 9.45
C ASP A 125 7.48 -4.34 10.00
N LEU A 126 7.05 -3.43 9.12
CA LEU A 126 6.62 -2.08 9.50
C LEU A 126 5.41 -1.65 8.66
N LEU A 127 4.31 -1.35 9.35
CA LEU A 127 3.11 -0.79 8.75
C LEU A 127 3.11 0.74 8.88
N PHE A 128 3.02 1.44 7.76
CA PHE A 128 2.69 2.85 7.67
C PHE A 128 1.17 3.00 7.45
N ALA A 129 0.48 3.60 8.40
CA ALA A 129 -0.97 3.84 8.32
C ALA A 129 -1.27 5.32 8.08
N LYS A 130 -2.08 5.62 7.06
CA LYS A 130 -2.35 7.01 6.65
C LYS A 130 -3.13 7.77 7.72
N LYS A 131 -2.63 8.95 8.11
CA LYS A 131 -3.27 9.86 9.05
C LYS A 131 -4.72 10.16 8.66
N GLY A 132 -5.62 10.10 9.64
CA GLY A 132 -7.04 10.39 9.45
C GLY A 132 -7.84 9.34 8.67
N ARG A 133 -7.26 8.16 8.40
CA ARG A 133 -7.92 7.07 7.67
C ARG A 133 -8.27 5.91 8.60
N ASP A 134 -9.17 5.05 8.14
CA ASP A 134 -9.76 4.02 8.99
C ASP A 134 -8.76 2.94 9.41
N LEU A 135 -7.74 2.65 8.61
CA LEU A 135 -6.70 1.66 8.97
C LEU A 135 -6.13 1.89 10.38
N ILE A 136 -5.89 3.15 10.77
CA ILE A 136 -5.38 3.49 12.11
C ILE A 136 -6.33 3.00 13.21
N LYS A 137 -7.64 3.20 13.05
CA LYS A 137 -8.64 2.78 14.06
C LYS A 137 -8.67 1.25 14.19
N TYR A 138 -8.59 0.54 13.07
CA TYR A 138 -8.61 -0.92 13.07
C TYR A 138 -7.32 -1.49 13.67
N CYS A 139 -6.15 -0.98 13.30
CA CYS A 139 -4.89 -1.41 13.88
C CYS A 139 -4.83 -1.12 15.39
N ALA A 140 -5.32 0.05 15.84
CA ALA A 140 -5.38 0.38 17.25
C ALA A 140 -6.30 -0.57 18.03
N ARG A 141 -7.48 -0.90 17.48
CA ARG A 141 -8.45 -1.83 18.10
C ARG A 141 -7.91 -3.26 18.20
N GLU A 142 -7.12 -3.69 17.22
CA GLU A 142 -6.55 -5.04 17.15
C GLU A 142 -5.13 -5.14 17.72
N GLU A 143 -4.64 -4.06 18.34
CA GLU A 143 -3.29 -3.96 18.91
C GLU A 143 -2.17 -4.30 17.91
N VAL A 144 -2.40 -4.00 16.63
CA VAL A 144 -1.38 -4.13 15.57
C VAL A 144 -0.49 -2.88 15.59
N PRO A 145 0.84 -3.00 15.74
CA PRO A 145 1.74 -1.84 15.69
C PRO A 145 1.74 -1.16 14.31
N PHE A 146 1.84 0.17 14.30
CA PHE A 146 1.92 0.96 13.07
C PHE A 146 2.61 2.31 13.31
N THR A 147 3.11 2.89 12.22
CA THR A 147 3.63 4.25 12.15
C THR A 147 2.67 5.12 11.35
N VAL A 148 2.28 6.27 11.91
CA VAL A 148 1.40 7.19 11.19
C VAL A 148 2.20 7.98 10.15
N PHE A 149 1.67 8.09 8.94
CA PHE A 149 2.23 8.96 7.91
C PHE A 149 1.20 9.95 7.38
N GLU A 150 1.63 11.19 7.12
CA GLU A 150 0.79 12.24 6.52
C GLU A 150 1.00 12.37 5.01
N ASP A 151 2.18 12.00 4.52
CA ASP A 151 2.54 11.87 3.11
C ASP A 151 3.83 11.03 2.98
N TRP A 152 4.32 10.85 1.75
CA TRP A 152 5.49 9.99 1.49
C TRP A 152 6.82 10.56 1.97
N SER A 153 6.91 11.84 2.37
CA SER A 153 8.16 12.39 2.92
C SER A 153 8.53 11.70 4.23
N SER A 154 7.53 11.44 5.08
CA SER A 154 7.72 10.75 6.36
C SER A 154 8.04 9.25 6.21
N ILE A 155 7.47 8.59 5.20
CA ILE A 155 7.83 7.22 4.81
C ILE A 155 9.28 7.21 4.34
N LEU A 156 9.65 8.10 3.41
CA LEU A 156 11.01 8.20 2.88
C LEU A 156 12.05 8.40 3.99
N ALA A 157 11.84 9.35 4.90
CA ALA A 157 12.74 9.61 6.01
C ALA A 157 12.91 8.37 6.92
N THR A 158 11.80 7.72 7.27
CA THR A 158 11.81 6.54 8.14
C THR A 158 12.54 5.37 7.48
N VAL A 159 12.25 5.08 6.20
CA VAL A 159 12.90 3.99 5.47
C VAL A 159 14.39 4.29 5.26
N GLN A 160 14.78 5.54 5.02
CA GLN A 160 16.19 5.96 4.95
C GLN A 160 16.95 5.69 6.26
N ASP A 161 16.36 6.03 7.40
CA ASP A 161 16.98 5.78 8.71
C ASP A 161 17.13 4.29 9.01
N ILE A 162 16.16 3.47 8.58
CA ILE A 162 16.20 2.02 8.74
C ILE A 162 17.26 1.40 7.85
N VAL A 163 17.30 1.78 6.57
CA VAL A 163 18.32 1.30 5.61
C VAL A 163 19.72 1.73 6.04
N ALA A 164 19.87 2.92 6.65
CA ALA A 164 21.15 3.39 7.20
C ALA A 164 21.53 2.75 8.55
N GLY A 165 20.70 1.87 9.11
CA GLY A 165 20.96 1.22 10.41
C GLY A 165 20.84 2.14 11.62
N LYS A 166 20.30 3.36 11.46
CA LYS A 166 20.10 4.32 12.56
C LYS A 166 18.90 3.96 13.43
N LYS A 167 17.94 3.24 12.87
CA LYS A 167 16.68 2.84 13.51
C LYS A 167 16.30 1.43 13.07
N SER A 168 15.81 0.61 13.98
CA SER A 168 15.20 -0.69 13.64
C SER A 168 13.72 -0.55 13.27
N VAL A 169 13.17 -1.52 12.54
CA VAL A 169 11.73 -1.55 12.25
C VAL A 169 10.88 -1.61 13.54
N GLN A 170 11.33 -2.34 14.57
CA GLN A 170 10.65 -2.38 15.87
C GLN A 170 10.63 -1.01 16.55
N GLN A 171 11.76 -0.29 16.56
CA GLN A 171 11.79 1.07 17.11
C GLN A 171 10.83 2.01 16.36
N ALA A 172 10.80 1.95 15.03
CA ALA A 172 9.88 2.77 14.24
C ALA A 172 8.39 2.46 14.52
N ALA A 173 8.05 1.17 14.66
CA ALA A 173 6.70 0.73 14.99
C ALA A 173 6.30 1.18 16.40
N ASP A 174 7.18 1.00 17.39
CA ASP A 174 6.94 1.38 18.78
C ASP A 174 6.79 2.89 18.95
N GLU A 175 7.66 3.68 18.32
CA GLU A 175 7.57 5.15 18.31
C GLU A 175 6.26 5.62 17.67
N GLY A 176 5.89 5.04 16.53
CA GLY A 176 4.65 5.36 15.83
C GLY A 176 3.41 5.06 16.66
N TYR A 177 3.37 3.88 17.28
CA TYR A 177 2.24 3.46 18.10
C TYR A 177 2.13 4.26 19.42
N LYS A 178 3.27 4.64 20.03
CA LYS A 178 3.30 5.57 21.17
C LYS A 178 2.81 6.95 20.80
N ALA A 179 3.30 7.51 19.69
CA ALA A 179 2.86 8.82 19.19
C ALA A 179 1.33 8.84 18.91
N TYR A 180 0.77 7.72 18.43
CA TYR A 180 -0.68 7.56 18.32
C TYR A 180 -1.38 7.65 19.68
N LYS A 181 -0.92 6.89 20.69
CA LYS A 181 -1.52 6.88 22.05
C LYS A 181 -1.44 8.24 22.74
N GLU A 182 -0.43 9.04 22.43
CA GLU A 182 -0.25 10.41 22.94
C GLU A 182 -1.06 11.47 22.17
N GLY A 183 -1.87 11.07 21.19
CA GLY A 183 -2.75 11.96 20.41
C GLY A 183 -2.13 12.52 19.13
N GLY A 184 -0.90 12.15 18.78
CA GLY A 184 -0.18 12.64 17.60
C GLY A 184 -0.76 12.17 16.25
N ALA A 185 -1.70 11.23 16.25
CA ALA A 185 -2.26 10.66 15.02
C ALA A 185 -3.50 11.38 14.47
N GLY A 186 -3.97 12.45 15.12
CA GLY A 186 -5.13 13.22 14.66
C GLY A 186 -6.47 12.47 14.76
N LEU A 187 -6.51 11.36 15.48
CA LEU A 187 -7.74 10.72 15.93
C LEU A 187 -7.85 11.03 17.42
N ASN A 188 -8.77 11.94 17.80
CA ASN A 188 -9.10 12.14 19.19
C ASN A 188 -9.43 10.78 19.80
N GLY A 189 -8.61 10.35 20.77
CA GLY A 189 -8.83 9.14 21.53
C GLY A 189 -10.16 9.22 22.26
N ALA A 190 -11.21 8.76 21.60
CA ALA A 190 -12.50 8.49 22.20
C ALA A 190 -12.97 7.16 21.63
N ALA A 191 -12.35 6.08 22.12
CA ALA A 191 -13.10 4.86 22.29
C ALA A 191 -14.18 5.18 23.34
N LYS A 192 -15.40 5.43 22.87
CA LYS A 192 -16.62 5.30 23.66
C LYS A 192 -17.33 4.04 23.21
#